data_AF-A0A535EX52-F1
#
_entry.id   AF-A0A535EX52-F1
#
_cell.length_a   1.000
_cell.length_b   1.000
_cell.length_c   1.000
_cell.angle_alpha   90.00
_cell.angle_beta   90.00
_cell.angle_gamma   90.00
#
_symmetry.space_group_name_H-M   'P 1'
#
loop_
_entity.id
_entity.type
_entity.pdbx_description
1 polymer ?
#
loop_
_entity_poly.entity_id
_entity_poly.type
_entity_poly.pdbx_seq_one_letter_code
_entity_poly.pdbx_strand_id
1 'polypeptide(L)'
;MRILATIVGVIFIIGILQDSFETVILPRRVSQRFRLSRMFYTSTWMMWSSLARKMRPGNRREFYLSYFGPLSLIFLLVIWAVILVFAFALIQWGTGATLSAPEKDVTFGTYLYLSGTTFITLGIGDVTPLTGMARFLVTGEAALGFGFLALVIGYVPVIYQSFSRRETEISLLDARAGSPS
;
A
#
# COMPACT_ATOMS: atom_id res chain seq x y z
N MET A 1 11.68 -25.28 3.85
CA MET A 1 11.16 -24.26 2.91
C MET A 1 9.78 -23.73 3.32
N ARG A 2 8.77 -24.59 3.48
CA ARG A 2 7.38 -24.18 3.77
C ARG A 2 7.20 -23.37 5.07
N ILE A 3 7.80 -23.81 6.17
CA ILE A 3 7.76 -23.08 7.46
C ILE A 3 8.40 -21.69 7.35
N LEU A 4 9.51 -21.58 6.61
CA LEU A 4 10.20 -20.32 6.40
C LEU A 4 9.33 -19.34 5.60
N ALA A 5 8.62 -19.82 4.58
CA ALA A 5 7.65 -19.00 3.83
C ALA A 5 6.53 -18.47 4.74
N THR A 6 5.99 -19.31 5.63
CA THR A 6 4.99 -18.87 6.60
C THR A 6 5.52 -17.81 7.55
N ILE A 7 6.73 -17.99 8.10
CA ILE A 7 7.37 -17.02 9.01
C ILE A 7 7.59 -15.70 8.28
N VAL A 8 8.12 -15.73 7.05
CA VAL A 8 8.34 -14.53 6.23
C VAL A 8 7.02 -13.80 5.93
N GLY A 9 5.96 -14.54 5.60
CA GLY A 9 4.64 -13.95 5.38
C GLY A 9 4.09 -13.28 6.64
N VAL A 10 4.21 -13.91 7.81
CA VAL A 10 3.79 -13.30 9.09
C VAL A 10 4.58 -12.02 9.39
N ILE A 11 5.89 -12.04 9.18
CA ILE A 11 6.76 -10.86 9.36
C ILE A 11 6.31 -9.72 8.43
N PHE A 12 5.97 -10.01 7.18
CA PHE A 12 5.47 -8.99 6.25
C PHE A 12 4.11 -8.41 6.69
N ILE A 13 3.16 -9.25 7.13
CA ILE A 13 1.87 -8.76 7.63
C ILE A 13 2.10 -7.83 8.83
N ILE A 14 2.86 -8.26 9.83
CA ILE A 14 3.13 -7.45 11.03
C ILE A 14 3.86 -6.16 10.64
N GLY A 15 4.85 -6.24 9.76
CA GLY A 15 5.61 -5.08 9.30
C GLY A 15 4.75 -4.03 8.58
N ILE A 16 3.84 -4.46 7.69
CA ILE A 16 2.94 -3.54 6.98
C ILE A 16 1.84 -2.99 7.89
N LEU A 17 1.29 -3.80 8.80
CA LEU A 17 0.30 -3.30 9.77
C LEU A 17 0.93 -2.27 10.71
N GLN A 18 2.17 -2.48 11.14
CA GLN A 18 2.91 -1.50 11.94
C GLN A 18 3.23 -0.22 11.14
N ASP A 19 3.77 -0.35 9.92
CA ASP A 19 4.13 0.80 9.07
C ASP A 19 2.89 1.63 8.70
N SER A 20 1.77 0.97 8.41
CA SER A 20 0.49 1.64 8.14
C SER A 20 -0.07 2.33 9.38
N PHE A 21 -0.07 1.68 10.54
CA PHE A 21 -0.50 2.31 11.79
C PHE A 21 0.37 3.52 12.17
N GLU A 22 1.70 3.40 12.06
CA GLU A 22 2.62 4.51 12.32
C GLU A 22 2.44 5.68 11.36
N THR A 23 2.19 5.41 10.07
CA THR A 23 2.05 6.45 9.05
C THR A 23 0.68 7.14 9.09
N VAL A 24 -0.37 6.40 9.46
CA VAL A 24 -1.78 6.83 9.35
C VAL A 24 -2.35 7.25 10.71
N ILE A 25 -2.01 6.57 11.81
CA ILE A 25 -2.67 6.80 13.10
C ILE A 25 -1.79 7.63 14.05
N LEU A 26 -0.46 7.60 13.92
CA LEU A 26 0.43 8.40 14.76
C LEU A 26 0.79 9.75 14.11
N PRO A 27 0.24 10.89 14.58
CA PRO A 27 0.62 12.23 14.10
C PRO A 27 2.00 12.72 14.60
N ARG A 28 2.82 11.88 15.26
CA ARG A 28 4.09 12.29 15.88
C ARG A 28 5.30 11.69 15.18
N ARG A 29 6.34 12.52 14.99
CA ARG A 29 7.72 12.14 14.61
C ARG A 29 8.36 11.24 15.68
N VAL A 30 7.85 10.04 15.90
CA VAL A 30 8.52 9.05 16.73
C VAL A 30 9.45 8.27 15.82
N SER A 31 10.72 8.18 16.21
CA SER A 31 11.78 7.33 15.67
C SER A 31 11.25 6.07 14.95
N GLN A 32 11.06 6.16 13.63
CA GLN A 32 10.60 5.05 12.80
C GLN A 32 11.64 3.93 12.82
N ARG A 33 11.36 2.84 13.56
CA ARG A 33 12.22 1.64 13.57
C ARG A 33 12.07 0.86 12.26
N PHE A 34 10.87 0.85 11.67
CA PHE A 34 10.62 0.29 10.34
C PHE A 34 10.66 1.39 9.27
N ARG A 35 11.37 1.12 8.17
CA ARG A 35 11.74 2.12 7.15
C ARG A 35 10.98 1.97 5.83
N LEU A 36 9.89 1.21 5.76
CA LEU A 36 9.29 0.89 4.46
C LEU A 36 8.74 2.14 3.76
N SER A 37 7.93 2.93 4.48
CA SER A 37 7.46 4.22 3.97
C SER A 37 8.61 5.19 3.66
N ARG A 38 9.64 5.27 4.51
CA ARG A 38 10.81 6.14 4.26
C ARG A 38 11.61 5.71 3.04
N MET A 39 11.86 4.41 2.88
CA MET A 39 12.58 3.83 1.75
C MET A 39 11.80 4.04 0.46
N PHE A 40 10.47 3.87 0.52
CA PHE A 40 9.57 4.19 -0.57
C PHE A 40 9.71 5.64 -1.01
N TYR A 41 9.51 6.61 -0.10
CA TYR A 41 9.59 8.03 -0.47
C TYR A 41 10.96 8.42 -1.00
N THR A 42 12.04 7.89 -0.40
CA THR A 42 13.40 8.20 -0.85
C THR A 42 13.68 7.63 -2.25
N SER A 43 13.27 6.38 -2.50
CA SER A 43 13.47 5.70 -3.80
C SER A 43 12.63 6.34 -4.90
N THR A 44 11.33 6.52 -4.65
CA THR A 44 10.41 7.14 -5.60
C THR A 44 10.79 8.58 -5.88
N TRP A 45 11.24 9.35 -4.87
CA TRP A 45 11.75 10.71 -5.06
C TRP A 45 13.02 10.73 -5.92
N MET A 46 13.96 9.82 -5.70
CA MET A 46 15.17 9.74 -6.54
C MET A 46 14.82 9.47 -8.00
N MET A 47 13.90 8.55 -8.26
CA MET A 47 13.44 8.23 -9.62
C MET A 47 12.71 9.43 -10.25
N TRP A 48 11.76 10.04 -9.52
CA TRP A 48 10.95 11.16 -10.01
C TRP A 48 11.78 12.43 -10.23
N SER A 49 12.65 12.77 -9.28
CA SER A 49 13.54 13.93 -9.39
C SER A 49 14.64 13.74 -10.44
N SER A 50 15.04 12.50 -10.74
CA SER A 50 15.96 12.20 -11.86
C SER A 50 15.31 12.55 -13.20
N LEU A 51 14.04 12.20 -13.40
CA LEU A 51 13.26 12.58 -14.58
C LEU A 51 13.06 14.09 -14.66
N ALA A 52 12.71 14.74 -13.54
CA ALA A 52 12.53 16.18 -13.48
C ALA A 52 13.83 16.97 -13.75
N ARG A 53 14.99 16.44 -13.32
CA ARG A 53 16.31 17.05 -13.58
C ARG A 53 16.70 17.06 -15.06
N LYS A 54 16.13 16.17 -15.87
CA LYS A 54 16.31 16.16 -17.33
C LYS A 54 15.41 17.19 -18.04
N MET A 55 14.44 17.78 -17.35
CA MET A 55 13.56 18.81 -17.90
C MET A 55 14.18 20.20 -17.75
N ARG A 56 13.92 21.09 -18.72
CA ARG A 56 14.34 22.50 -18.65
C ARG A 56 13.69 23.19 -17.44
N PRO A 57 14.39 24.11 -16.75
CA PRO A 57 13.79 24.95 -15.71
C PRO A 57 12.62 25.75 -16.28
N GLY A 58 11.49 25.76 -15.59
CA GLY A 58 10.26 26.47 -15.97
C GLY A 58 9.00 25.79 -15.44
N ASN A 59 7.83 26.40 -15.68
CA ASN A 59 6.53 25.95 -15.15
C ASN A 59 6.25 24.46 -15.39
N ARG A 60 6.73 23.88 -16.49
CA ARG A 60 6.52 22.46 -16.83
C ARG A 60 7.19 21.51 -15.83
N ARG A 61 8.38 21.87 -15.32
CA ARG A 61 9.09 21.07 -14.31
C ARG A 61 8.40 21.17 -12.95
N GLU A 62 7.93 22.35 -12.59
CA GLU A 62 7.20 22.59 -11.33
C GLU A 62 5.88 21.84 -11.31
N PHE A 63 5.12 21.88 -12.42
CA PHE A 63 3.88 21.13 -12.59
C PHE A 63 4.11 19.61 -12.53
N TYR A 64 5.21 19.10 -13.09
CA TYR A 64 5.55 17.68 -12.98
C TYR A 64 5.91 17.26 -11.54
N LEU A 65 6.57 18.15 -10.78
CA LEU A 65 6.93 17.89 -9.39
C LEU A 65 5.73 17.98 -8.44
N SER A 66 4.72 18.81 -8.74
CA SER A 66 3.53 18.94 -7.89
C SER A 66 2.69 17.65 -7.84
N TYR A 67 2.64 16.88 -8.95
CA TYR A 67 1.95 15.58 -8.97
C TYR A 67 2.56 14.52 -8.03
N PHE A 68 3.84 14.66 -7.68
CA PHE A 68 4.53 13.65 -6.87
C PHE A 68 3.86 13.43 -5.52
N GLY A 69 3.42 14.52 -4.85
CA GLY A 69 2.82 14.44 -3.52
C GLY A 69 1.58 13.53 -3.49
N PRO A 70 0.50 13.87 -4.23
CA PRO A 70 -0.71 13.05 -4.27
C PRO A 70 -0.49 11.63 -4.84
N LEU A 71 0.31 11.51 -5.91
CA LEU A 71 0.50 10.22 -6.59
C LEU A 71 1.32 9.24 -5.75
N SER A 72 2.35 9.73 -5.06
CA SER A 72 3.20 8.87 -4.21
C SER A 72 2.43 8.25 -3.05
N LEU A 73 1.44 8.96 -2.49
CA LEU A 73 0.56 8.42 -1.45
C LEU A 73 -0.30 7.27 -1.98
N ILE A 74 -0.94 7.43 -3.14
CA ILE A 74 -1.73 6.36 -3.77
C ILE A 74 -0.82 5.16 -4.05
N PHE A 75 0.38 5.40 -4.57
CA PHE A 75 1.32 4.33 -4.90
C PHE A 75 1.85 3.60 -3.65
N LEU A 76 2.04 4.29 -2.53
CA LEU A 76 2.37 3.66 -1.24
C LEU A 76 1.28 2.71 -0.79
N LEU A 77 0.00 3.12 -0.88
CA LEU A 77 -1.14 2.27 -0.52
C LEU A 77 -1.22 1.01 -1.40
N VAL A 78 -0.99 1.16 -2.70
CA VAL A 78 -0.93 0.01 -3.63
C VAL A 78 0.20 -0.95 -3.24
N ILE A 79 1.37 -0.44 -2.90
CA ILE A 79 2.50 -1.28 -2.46
C ILE A 79 2.16 -2.04 -1.17
N TRP A 80 1.55 -1.38 -0.18
CA TRP A 80 1.10 -2.07 1.03
C TRP A 80 0.12 -3.20 0.71
N ALA A 81 -0.88 -2.95 -0.14
CA ALA A 81 -1.85 -3.96 -0.55
C ALA A 81 -1.16 -5.15 -1.26
N VAL A 82 -0.25 -4.87 -2.21
CA VAL A 82 0.49 -5.92 -2.94
C VAL A 82 1.34 -6.76 -1.99
N ILE A 83 2.02 -6.14 -1.02
CA ILE A 83 2.84 -6.86 -0.04
C ILE A 83 1.96 -7.72 0.87
N LEU A 84 0.80 -7.22 1.31
CA LEU A 84 -0.14 -7.98 2.13
C LEU A 84 -0.68 -9.20 1.37
N VAL A 85 -1.14 -9.02 0.14
CA VAL A 85 -1.57 -10.13 -0.74
C VAL A 85 -0.45 -11.15 -0.91
N PHE A 86 0.77 -10.70 -1.20
CA PHE A 86 1.90 -11.61 -1.33
C PHE A 86 2.21 -12.35 -0.01
N ALA A 87 2.09 -11.68 1.13
CA ALA A 87 2.33 -12.25 2.45
C ALA A 87 1.29 -13.30 2.84
N PHE A 88 0.01 -13.06 2.57
CA PHE A 88 -1.04 -14.05 2.77
C PHE A 88 -0.86 -15.26 1.84
N ALA A 89 -0.55 -15.04 0.57
CA ALA A 89 -0.23 -16.11 -0.37
C ALA A 89 0.95 -16.99 0.14
N LEU A 90 2.00 -16.37 0.68
CA LEU A 90 3.13 -17.09 1.30
C LEU A 90 2.72 -17.93 2.51
N ILE A 91 1.83 -17.42 3.37
CA ILE A 91 1.32 -18.16 4.54
C ILE A 91 0.47 -19.34 4.09
N GLN A 92 -0.44 -19.14 3.14
CA GLN A 92 -1.30 -20.22 2.63
C GLN A 92 -0.49 -21.31 1.91
N TRP A 93 0.50 -20.92 1.11
CA TRP A 93 1.43 -21.85 0.48
C TRP A 93 2.33 -22.57 1.49
N GLY A 94 2.85 -21.85 2.48
CA GLY A 94 3.72 -22.39 3.53
C GLY A 94 3.01 -23.31 4.52
N THR A 95 1.72 -23.09 4.78
CA THR A 95 0.89 -24.03 5.57
C THR A 95 0.47 -25.25 4.76
N GLY A 96 0.69 -25.26 3.44
CA GLY A 96 0.27 -26.35 2.56
C GLY A 96 -1.25 -26.48 2.49
N ALA A 97 -1.96 -25.35 2.54
CA ALA A 97 -3.42 -25.34 2.50
C ALA A 97 -3.94 -26.07 1.26
N THR A 98 -4.75 -27.10 1.45
CA THR A 98 -5.40 -27.81 0.34
C THR A 98 -6.49 -26.93 -0.25
N LEU A 99 -6.35 -26.60 -1.53
CA LEU A 99 -7.29 -25.79 -2.29
C LEU A 99 -8.04 -26.68 -3.28
N SER A 100 -9.33 -26.38 -3.49
CA SER A 100 -10.05 -26.81 -4.68
C SER A 100 -9.84 -25.73 -5.74
N ALA A 101 -9.19 -26.08 -6.84
CA ALA A 101 -8.96 -25.20 -7.98
C ALA A 101 -9.35 -25.91 -9.29
N PRO A 102 -9.72 -25.18 -10.36
CA PRO A 102 -9.99 -25.78 -11.66
C PRO A 102 -8.73 -26.38 -12.31
N GLU A 103 -7.56 -25.92 -11.88
CA GLU A 103 -6.24 -26.34 -12.34
C GLU A 103 -5.88 -27.73 -11.75
N LYS A 104 -5.24 -28.58 -12.56
CA LYS A 104 -4.79 -29.91 -12.11
C LYS A 104 -3.66 -29.84 -11.08
N ASP A 105 -2.78 -28.86 -11.22
CA ASP A 105 -1.62 -28.66 -10.34
C ASP A 105 -1.74 -27.31 -9.63
N VAL A 106 -1.90 -27.34 -8.30
CA VAL A 106 -1.94 -26.12 -7.48
C VAL A 106 -0.53 -25.54 -7.39
N THR A 107 -0.32 -24.36 -7.98
CA THR A 107 0.96 -23.64 -7.95
C THR A 107 0.92 -22.47 -6.97
N PHE A 108 2.07 -21.84 -6.72
CA PHE A 108 2.12 -20.59 -5.95
C PHE A 108 1.24 -19.48 -6.58
N GLY A 109 1.12 -19.46 -7.91
CA GLY A 109 0.24 -18.52 -8.61
C GLY A 109 -1.22 -18.66 -8.22
N THR A 110 -1.69 -19.89 -7.99
CA THR A 110 -3.05 -20.20 -7.54
C THR A 110 -3.30 -19.63 -6.13
N TYR A 111 -2.34 -19.74 -5.21
CA TYR A 111 -2.41 -19.12 -3.88
C TYR A 111 -2.39 -17.59 -3.94
N LEU A 112 -1.58 -17.02 -4.84
CA LEU A 112 -1.51 -15.57 -5.04
C LEU A 112 -2.82 -15.02 -5.62
N TYR A 113 -3.43 -15.73 -6.55
CA TYR A 113 -4.73 -15.39 -7.11
C TYR A 113 -5.86 -15.49 -6.07
N LEU A 114 -5.89 -16.56 -5.27
CA LEU A 114 -6.83 -16.69 -4.15
C LEU A 114 -6.67 -15.52 -3.15
N SER A 115 -5.43 -15.21 -2.78
CA SER A 115 -5.15 -14.12 -1.85
C SER A 115 -5.57 -12.76 -2.43
N GLY A 116 -5.24 -12.47 -3.69
CA GLY A 116 -5.63 -11.22 -4.35
C GLY A 116 -7.15 -11.03 -4.42
N THR A 117 -7.88 -12.07 -4.81
CA THR A 117 -9.34 -12.03 -4.89
C THR A 117 -10.00 -11.96 -3.51
N THR A 118 -9.39 -12.56 -2.49
CA THR A 118 -9.88 -12.51 -1.10
C THR A 118 -9.63 -11.15 -0.45
N PHE A 119 -8.42 -10.61 -0.57
CA PHE A 119 -8.02 -9.35 0.04
C PHE A 119 -8.80 -8.16 -0.53
N ILE A 120 -9.04 -8.14 -1.85
CA ILE A 120 -9.86 -7.12 -2.50
C ILE A 120 -11.36 -7.40 -2.30
N THR A 121 -11.71 -8.52 -1.65
CA THR A 121 -13.10 -8.96 -1.39
C THR A 121 -13.92 -9.23 -2.66
N LEU A 122 -13.25 -9.58 -3.76
CA LEU A 122 -13.89 -9.96 -5.02
C LEU A 122 -14.53 -11.36 -4.95
N GLY A 123 -13.80 -12.33 -4.38
CA GLY A 123 -14.35 -13.64 -4.04
C GLY A 123 -14.98 -14.42 -5.21
N ILE A 124 -14.25 -14.58 -6.33
CA ILE A 124 -14.75 -15.23 -7.56
C ILE A 124 -15.28 -16.66 -7.30
N GLY A 125 -14.72 -17.36 -6.30
CA GLY A 125 -15.22 -18.66 -5.82
C GLY A 125 -14.81 -19.87 -6.67
N ASP A 126 -13.96 -19.66 -7.67
CA ASP A 126 -13.32 -20.70 -8.48
C ASP A 126 -12.22 -21.44 -7.72
N VAL A 127 -11.46 -20.73 -6.89
CA VAL A 127 -10.47 -21.30 -5.97
C VAL A 127 -10.98 -21.20 -4.54
N THR A 128 -11.11 -22.33 -3.83
CA THR A 128 -11.65 -22.34 -2.46
C THR A 128 -10.82 -23.20 -1.49
N PRO A 129 -10.66 -22.76 -0.23
CA PRO A 129 -9.96 -23.53 0.80
C PRO A 129 -10.80 -24.69 1.34
N LEU A 130 -10.18 -25.88 1.42
CA LEU A 130 -10.83 -27.10 1.90
C LEU A 130 -10.64 -27.34 3.40
N THR A 131 -9.58 -26.82 4.01
CA THR A 131 -9.26 -27.01 5.44
C THR A 131 -9.82 -25.90 6.31
N GLY A 132 -10.18 -26.23 7.56
CA GLY A 132 -10.69 -25.26 8.53
C GLY A 132 -9.71 -24.11 8.81
N MET A 133 -8.41 -24.43 8.91
CA MET A 133 -7.36 -23.41 9.11
C MET A 133 -7.24 -22.46 7.90
N ALA A 134 -7.29 -22.98 6.67
CA ALA A 134 -7.22 -22.15 5.47
C ALA A 134 -8.47 -21.25 5.33
N ARG A 135 -9.65 -21.76 5.69
CA ARG A 135 -10.87 -20.95 5.76
C ARG A 135 -10.75 -19.80 6.76
N PHE A 136 -10.23 -20.07 7.96
CA PHE A 136 -10.01 -19.03 8.95
C PHE A 136 -9.03 -17.96 8.46
N LEU A 137 -7.93 -18.37 7.81
CA LEU A 137 -6.97 -17.44 7.20
C LEU A 137 -7.61 -16.57 6.11
N VAL A 138 -8.37 -17.17 5.19
CA VAL A 138 -9.10 -16.45 4.13
C VAL A 138 -10.13 -15.47 4.71
N THR A 139 -10.85 -15.85 5.76
CA THR A 139 -11.79 -14.94 6.45
C THR A 139 -11.05 -13.78 7.12
N GLY A 140 -9.93 -14.04 7.81
CA GLY A 140 -9.10 -13.01 8.41
C GLY A 140 -8.48 -12.07 7.38
N GLU A 141 -8.05 -12.62 6.25
CA GLU A 141 -7.53 -11.88 5.10
C GLU A 141 -8.58 -10.94 4.51
N ALA A 142 -9.82 -11.43 4.31
CA ALA A 142 -10.92 -10.61 3.84
C ALA A 142 -11.27 -9.48 4.83
N ALA A 143 -11.28 -9.77 6.13
CA ALA A 143 -11.53 -8.76 7.17
C ALA A 143 -10.44 -7.66 7.18
N LEU A 144 -9.17 -8.06 7.05
CA LEU A 144 -8.05 -7.12 6.96
C LEU A 144 -8.06 -6.31 5.66
N GLY A 145 -8.36 -6.95 4.53
CA GLY A 145 -8.52 -6.27 3.24
C GLY A 145 -9.64 -5.24 3.23
N PHE A 146 -10.79 -5.58 3.82
CA PHE A 146 -11.90 -4.65 4.00
C PHE A 146 -11.54 -3.49 4.94
N GLY A 147 -10.90 -3.77 6.07
CA GLY A 147 -10.40 -2.74 6.99
C GLY A 147 -9.38 -1.81 6.33
N PHE A 148 -8.49 -2.36 5.50
CA PHE A 148 -7.53 -1.60 4.72
C PHE A 148 -8.24 -0.67 3.72
N LEU A 149 -9.21 -1.19 2.96
CA LEU A 149 -9.99 -0.38 2.03
C LEU A 149 -10.76 0.74 2.74
N ALA A 150 -11.39 0.45 3.88
CA ALA A 150 -12.08 1.44 4.69
C ALA A 150 -11.14 2.55 5.17
N LEU A 151 -9.93 2.18 5.61
CA LEU A 151 -8.89 3.13 5.99
C LEU A 151 -8.49 4.01 4.81
N VAL A 152 -8.21 3.42 3.64
CA VAL A 152 -7.86 4.17 2.42
C VAL A 152 -8.95 5.18 2.06
N ILE A 153 -10.21 4.74 2.01
CA ILE A 153 -11.36 5.61 1.70
C ILE A 153 -11.50 6.72 2.74
N GLY A 154 -11.30 6.41 4.03
CA GLY A 154 -11.35 7.41 5.10
C GLY A 154 -10.21 8.43 5.04
N TYR A 155 -9.03 8.03 4.55
CA TYR A 155 -7.83 8.86 4.55
C TYR A 155 -7.71 9.80 3.34
N VAL A 156 -8.19 9.38 2.16
CA VAL A 156 -8.11 10.19 0.94
C VAL A 156 -8.74 11.58 1.11
N PRO A 157 -9.98 11.73 1.66
CA PRO A 157 -10.59 13.05 1.88
C PRO A 157 -9.80 13.92 2.85
N VAL A 158 -9.27 13.33 3.93
CA VAL A 158 -8.47 14.04 4.95
C VAL A 158 -7.20 14.62 4.32
N ILE A 159 -6.53 13.84 3.47
CA ILE A 159 -5.35 14.27 2.72
C ILE A 159 -5.70 15.45 1.80
N TYR A 160 -6.75 15.32 0.98
CA TYR A 160 -7.16 16.40 0.07
C TYR A 160 -7.50 17.70 0.81
N GLN A 161 -8.19 17.60 1.94
CA GLN A 161 -8.48 18.77 2.78
C GLN A 161 -7.21 19.43 3.31
N SER A 162 -6.19 18.66 3.69
CA SER A 162 -4.91 19.20 4.15
C SER A 162 -4.12 19.92 3.04
N PHE A 163 -4.15 19.38 1.81
CA PHE A 163 -3.52 20.02 0.64
C PHE A 163 -4.25 21.32 0.25
N SER A 164 -5.59 21.29 0.21
CA SER A 164 -6.40 22.47 -0.09
C SER A 164 -6.14 23.62 0.90
N ARG A 165 -6.03 23.32 2.21
CA ARG A 165 -5.67 24.33 3.22
C ARG A 165 -4.29 24.93 2.99
N ARG A 166 -3.29 24.12 2.63
CA ARG A 166 -1.94 24.60 2.32
C ARG A 166 -1.92 25.53 1.10
N GLU A 167 -2.63 25.18 0.04
CA GLU A 167 -2.70 26.04 -1.15
C GLU A 167 -3.40 27.37 -0.87
N THR A 168 -4.44 27.37 -0.02
CA THR A 168 -5.07 28.62 0.43
C THR A 168 -4.13 29.48 1.26
N GLU A 169 -3.33 28.89 2.16
CA GLU A 169 -2.34 29.64 2.95
C GLU A 169 -1.21 30.20 2.09
N ILE A 170 -0.73 29.45 1.09
CA ILE A 170 0.30 29.91 0.14
C ILE A 170 -0.25 31.07 -0.71
N SER A 171 -1.48 30.97 -1.20
CA SER A 171 -2.12 32.06 -1.96
C SER A 171 -2.30 33.32 -1.12
N LEU A 172 -2.65 33.17 0.16
CA LEU A 172 -2.75 34.29 1.10
C LEU A 172 -1.39 34.91 1.44
N LEU A 173 -0.34 34.09 1.51
CA LEU A 173 1.04 34.55 1.69
C LEU A 173 1.53 35.33 0.47
N ASP A 174 1.25 34.85 -0.73
CA ASP A 174 1.60 35.54 -1.99
C ASP A 174 0.87 36.89 -2.11
N ALA A 175 -0.42 36.93 -1.78
CA ALA A 175 -1.21 38.16 -1.73
C ALA A 175 -0.68 39.18 -0.69
N ARG A 176 -0.12 38.71 0.44
CA ARG A 176 0.48 39.57 1.48
C ARG A 176 1.91 39.99 1.17
N ALA A 177 2.66 39.15 0.46
CA ALA A 177 4.04 39.41 0.10
C ALA A 177 4.17 40.44 -1.04
N GLY A 178 3.07 40.72 -1.76
CA GLY A 178 3.06 41.67 -2.87
C GLY A 178 3.88 41.13 -4.03
N SER A 179 3.29 40.26 -4.84
CA SER A 179 3.94 39.73 -6.05
C SER A 179 4.42 40.91 -6.93
N PRO A 180 5.72 40.98 -7.30
CA PRO A 180 6.18 42.00 -8.24
C PRO A 180 5.52 41.68 -9.59
N SER A 181 4.75 42.65 -10.09
CA SER A 181 4.17 42.65 -11.44
C SER A 181 5.24 42.52 -12.52
#